data_AF-A0A3Y2DGQ4-F1
#
_entry.id   AF-A0A3Y2DGQ4-F1
#
_cell.length_a   1.000
_cell.length_b   1.000
_cell.length_c   1.000
_cell.angle_alpha   90.00
_cell.angle_beta   90.00
_cell.angle_gamma   90.00
#
_symmetry.space_group_name_H-M   'P 1'
#
loop_
_entity.id
_entity.type
_entity.pdbx_description
1 polymer ?
#
loop_
_entity_poly.entity_id
_entity_poly.type
_entity_poly.pdbx_seq_one_letter_code
_entity_poly.pdbx_strand_id
1 'polypeptide(L)'
;MKKRCRQPETLRERCRHIFGDEPPVLNVWEAEFDYADAELQALAATDWRQITDWHLSVYYVLNLVYHEPMQPELFRYLFPLCLACWRETLLTHGYGDHFEESFLRALRRPYLWREMMDAAQRQQVRHFLLETMLARINHERGFNSPLTWLDTFNALGGIAPFIRSLWNQWWLLDTPGKAVCALQYAAHLIYPVEVNPLWPEGSWQWQPPLGATEEPWLENNLAFLTRQLTSEMILDGVQKAAEMLRDEPESAMATRISRDALAAQDVIAIQIEDLLSALSRGE
;
A
#
# COMPACT_ATOMS: atom_id res chain seq x y z
N MET A 1 -26.90 30.58 -20.12
CA MET A 1 -26.51 29.76 -18.95
C MET A 1 -25.01 29.51 -19.02
N LYS A 2 -24.22 30.13 -18.13
CA LYS A 2 -22.77 29.85 -18.05
C LYS A 2 -22.61 28.42 -17.53
N LYS A 3 -22.04 27.52 -18.32
CA LYS A 3 -21.57 26.21 -17.84
C LYS A 3 -20.57 26.50 -16.71
N ARG A 4 -20.97 26.29 -15.46
CA ARG A 4 -20.03 26.25 -14.34
C ARG A 4 -19.09 25.10 -14.64
N CYS A 5 -17.85 25.42 -15.02
CA CYS A 5 -16.76 24.47 -15.00
C CYS A 5 -16.64 24.02 -13.54
N ARG A 6 -17.11 22.80 -13.21
CA ARG A 6 -16.92 22.25 -11.86
C ARG A 6 -15.42 22.16 -11.65
N GLN A 7 -14.91 22.75 -10.58
CA GLN A 7 -13.53 22.53 -10.17
C GLN A 7 -13.32 21.02 -9.98
N PRO A 8 -12.12 20.50 -10.30
CA PRO A 8 -11.83 19.09 -10.08
C PRO A 8 -12.01 18.77 -8.59
N GLU A 9 -12.72 17.68 -8.32
CA GLU A 9 -12.93 17.16 -6.97
C GLU A 9 -11.56 16.87 -6.32
N THR A 10 -11.37 17.35 -5.08
CA THR A 10 -10.16 17.07 -4.30
C THR A 10 -10.15 15.63 -3.81
N LEU A 11 -8.97 15.09 -3.50
CA LEU A 11 -8.83 13.72 -2.99
C LEU A 11 -9.65 13.50 -1.70
N ARG A 12 -9.63 14.48 -0.80
CA ARG A 12 -10.40 14.44 0.46
C ARG A 12 -11.91 14.46 0.21
N GLU A 13 -12.40 15.26 -0.73
CA GLU A 13 -13.82 15.24 -1.13
C GLU A 13 -14.20 13.88 -1.70
N ARG A 14 -13.39 13.32 -2.60
CA ARG A 14 -13.60 11.99 -3.17
C ARG A 14 -13.73 10.91 -2.08
N CYS A 15 -12.83 10.91 -1.10
CA CYS A 15 -12.89 9.94 0.00
C CYS A 15 -14.15 10.14 0.85
N ARG A 16 -14.51 11.39 1.19
CA ARG A 16 -15.73 11.69 1.97
C ARG A 16 -17.01 11.25 1.25
N HIS A 17 -17.07 11.38 -0.08
CA HIS A 17 -18.21 10.91 -0.87
C HIS A 17 -18.46 9.40 -0.74
N ILE A 18 -17.41 8.58 -0.49
CA ILE A 18 -17.56 7.14 -0.23
C ILE A 18 -18.47 6.91 0.99
N PHE A 19 -18.40 7.80 1.99
CA PHE A 19 -19.09 7.70 3.26
C PHE A 19 -20.27 8.67 3.39
N GLY A 20 -20.76 9.20 2.27
CA GLY A 20 -21.96 10.05 2.23
C GLY A 20 -21.77 11.47 2.75
N ASP A 21 -20.53 11.97 2.78
CA ASP A 21 -20.20 13.34 3.21
C ASP A 21 -20.68 13.68 4.62
N GLU A 22 -20.51 12.74 5.55
CA GLU A 22 -20.89 12.91 6.96
C GLU A 22 -20.45 14.29 7.48
N PRO A 23 -21.32 15.06 8.16
CA PRO A 23 -20.95 16.34 8.75
C PRO A 23 -20.10 16.15 10.02
N PRO A 24 -19.49 17.23 10.52
CA PRO A 24 -18.83 17.20 11.83
C PRO A 24 -19.76 16.65 12.93
N VAL A 25 -19.19 15.83 13.81
CA VAL A 25 -19.92 15.12 14.86
C VAL A 25 -19.83 15.93 16.16
N LEU A 26 -20.97 16.44 16.62
CA LEU A 26 -21.04 17.34 17.78
C LEU A 26 -21.00 16.64 19.13
N ASN A 27 -21.34 15.35 19.20
CA ASN A 27 -21.34 14.59 20.44
C ASN A 27 -20.64 13.26 20.19
N VAL A 28 -19.46 13.11 20.78
CA VAL A 28 -18.65 11.91 20.72
C VAL A 28 -18.83 11.13 22.02
N TRP A 29 -19.32 9.89 21.91
CA TRP A 29 -19.49 9.01 23.07
C TRP A 29 -18.38 7.97 23.19
N GLU A 30 -17.60 7.74 22.14
CA GLU A 30 -16.42 6.86 22.23
C GLU A 30 -15.28 7.59 22.97
N ALA A 31 -14.59 6.86 23.83
CA ALA A 31 -13.37 7.38 24.45
C ALA A 31 -12.24 7.41 23.42
N GLU A 32 -11.32 8.35 23.57
CA GLU A 32 -10.07 8.35 22.83
C GLU A 32 -9.12 7.30 23.45
N PHE A 33 -8.29 6.65 22.64
CA PHE A 33 -7.42 5.54 23.04
C PHE A 33 -6.48 5.88 24.20
N ASP A 34 -5.85 7.06 24.16
CA ASP A 34 -4.93 7.58 25.18
C ASP A 34 -5.62 8.57 26.14
N TYR A 35 -6.95 8.46 26.28
CA TYR A 35 -7.78 9.26 27.19
C TYR A 35 -7.85 10.76 26.86
N ALA A 36 -7.54 11.15 25.62
CA ALA A 36 -7.67 12.52 25.12
C ALA A 36 -9.11 12.81 24.60
N ASP A 37 -10.12 12.49 25.41
CA ASP A 37 -11.54 12.55 25.01
C ASP A 37 -11.98 13.96 24.56
N ALA A 38 -11.45 15.00 25.21
CA ALA A 38 -11.76 16.39 24.89
C ALA A 38 -11.20 16.79 23.52
N GLU A 39 -10.01 16.32 23.18
CA GLU A 39 -9.34 16.55 21.92
C GLU A 39 -10.02 15.79 20.78
N LEU A 40 -10.44 14.54 21.00
CA LEU A 40 -11.24 13.79 20.04
C LEU A 40 -12.59 14.48 19.78
N GLN A 41 -13.27 14.94 20.83
CA GLN A 41 -14.51 15.71 20.73
C GLN A 41 -14.33 17.02 19.97
N ALA A 42 -13.20 17.71 20.16
CA ALA A 42 -12.87 18.93 19.42
C ALA A 42 -12.54 18.63 17.94
N LEU A 43 -11.78 17.56 17.68
CA LEU A 43 -11.45 17.10 16.33
C LEU A 43 -12.71 16.74 15.54
N ALA A 44 -13.63 15.99 16.16
CA ALA A 44 -14.89 15.56 15.56
C ALA A 44 -15.79 16.74 15.14
N ALA A 45 -15.73 17.86 15.86
CA ALA A 45 -16.48 19.08 15.57
C ALA A 45 -15.77 20.02 14.57
N THR A 46 -14.49 19.77 14.26
CA THR A 46 -13.68 20.62 13.36
C THR A 46 -14.06 20.42 11.89
N ASP A 47 -14.13 21.49 11.08
CA ASP A 47 -14.36 21.35 9.63
C ASP A 47 -13.24 20.53 8.98
N TRP A 48 -13.62 19.52 8.19
CA TRP A 48 -12.69 18.57 7.58
C TRP A 48 -11.56 19.21 6.76
N ARG A 49 -11.74 20.44 6.26
CA ARG A 49 -10.70 21.18 5.53
C ARG A 49 -9.57 21.66 6.43
N GLN A 50 -9.81 21.72 7.73
CA GLN A 50 -8.86 22.16 8.75
C GLN A 50 -8.19 20.99 9.47
N ILE A 51 -8.71 19.77 9.31
CA ILE A 51 -8.14 18.56 9.90
C ILE A 51 -6.86 18.19 9.14
N THR A 52 -5.77 17.91 9.87
CA THR A 52 -4.48 17.52 9.29
C THR A 52 -4.16 16.06 9.60
N ASP A 53 -3.16 15.52 8.91
CA ASP A 53 -2.53 14.23 9.23
C ASP A 53 -2.11 14.14 10.70
N TRP A 54 -1.49 15.21 11.24
CA TRP A 54 -1.11 15.28 12.66
C TRP A 54 -2.30 15.08 13.60
N HIS A 55 -3.43 15.75 13.35
CA HIS A 55 -4.62 15.60 14.19
C HIS A 55 -5.14 14.16 14.18
N LEU A 56 -5.20 13.53 13.00
CA LEU A 56 -5.67 12.14 12.85
C LEU A 56 -4.68 11.15 13.48
N SER A 57 -3.38 11.40 13.34
CA SER A 57 -2.33 10.57 13.91
C SER A 57 -2.34 10.60 15.44
N VAL A 58 -2.57 11.75 16.05
CA VAL A 58 -2.50 11.90 17.50
C VAL A 58 -3.79 11.49 18.19
N TYR A 59 -4.95 11.78 17.60
CA TYR A 59 -6.24 11.66 18.31
C TYR A 59 -7.22 10.64 17.75
N TYR A 60 -6.91 9.93 16.66
CA TYR A 60 -7.92 9.06 16.04
C TYR A 60 -7.43 7.74 15.45
N VAL A 61 -6.25 7.68 14.84
CA VAL A 61 -5.80 6.45 14.15
C VAL A 61 -5.73 5.25 15.09
N LEU A 62 -5.37 5.46 16.36
CA LEU A 62 -5.34 4.40 17.38
C LEU A 62 -6.74 3.96 17.82
N ASN A 63 -7.76 4.81 17.76
CA ASN A 63 -9.16 4.38 17.92
C ASN A 63 -9.55 3.36 16.85
N LEU A 64 -9.12 3.59 15.60
CA LEU A 64 -9.33 2.62 14.53
C LEU A 64 -8.62 1.28 14.80
N VAL A 65 -7.54 1.26 15.59
CA VAL A 65 -6.78 0.03 15.93
C VAL A 65 -7.37 -0.71 17.13
N TYR A 66 -7.82 0.00 18.16
CA TYR A 66 -8.06 -0.61 19.47
C TYR A 66 -9.50 -0.51 19.99
N HIS A 67 -10.30 0.45 19.51
CA HIS A 67 -11.64 0.67 20.07
C HIS A 67 -12.70 -0.22 19.41
N GLU A 68 -13.56 -0.80 20.26
CA GLU A 68 -14.75 -1.56 19.90
C GLU A 68 -15.72 -1.59 21.11
N PRO A 69 -16.99 -1.12 20.98
CA PRO A 69 -17.62 -0.59 19.78
C PRO A 69 -17.14 0.83 19.43
N MET A 70 -17.21 1.17 18.14
CA MET A 70 -16.90 2.52 17.63
C MET A 70 -18.17 3.29 17.28
N GLN A 71 -18.12 4.62 17.34
CA GLN A 71 -19.21 5.50 16.94
C GLN A 71 -19.33 5.58 15.40
N PRO A 72 -20.44 5.11 14.79
CA PRO A 72 -20.56 5.05 13.34
C PRO A 72 -20.51 6.40 12.63
N GLU A 73 -21.07 7.45 13.23
CA GLU A 73 -21.02 8.82 12.68
C GLU A 73 -19.58 9.34 12.68
N LEU A 74 -18.86 9.14 13.77
CA LEU A 74 -17.48 9.58 13.90
C LEU A 74 -16.56 8.85 12.92
N PHE A 75 -16.77 7.54 12.76
CA PHE A 75 -16.09 6.75 11.74
C PHE A 75 -16.36 7.27 10.32
N ARG A 76 -17.64 7.46 9.95
CA ARG A 76 -18.01 8.00 8.63
C ARG A 76 -17.45 9.40 8.38
N TYR A 77 -17.20 10.17 9.44
CA TYR A 77 -16.61 11.51 9.34
C TYR A 77 -15.08 11.50 9.17
N LEU A 78 -14.35 10.79 10.05
CA LEU A 78 -12.89 10.88 10.13
C LEU A 78 -12.14 9.82 9.31
N PHE A 79 -12.65 8.60 9.20
CA PHE A 79 -12.01 7.53 8.41
C PHE A 79 -11.72 7.90 6.93
N PRO A 80 -12.61 8.61 6.20
CA PRO A 80 -12.31 9.03 4.84
C PRO A 80 -11.12 10.00 4.76
N LEU A 81 -10.90 10.80 5.81
CA LEU A 81 -9.74 11.68 5.89
C LEU A 81 -8.47 10.87 6.11
N CYS A 82 -8.54 9.79 6.90
CA CYS A 82 -7.41 8.87 7.05
C CYS A 82 -7.00 8.24 5.71
N LEU A 83 -7.96 7.81 4.89
CA LEU A 83 -7.69 7.29 3.54
C LEU A 83 -6.97 8.32 2.66
N ALA A 84 -7.43 9.58 2.69
CA ALA A 84 -6.83 10.65 1.90
C ALA A 84 -5.42 10.98 2.38
N CYS A 85 -5.23 11.20 3.68
CA CYS A 85 -3.93 11.50 4.28
C CYS A 85 -2.92 10.38 4.02
N TRP A 86 -3.32 9.11 4.18
CA TRP A 86 -2.43 7.97 3.89
C TRP A 86 -1.92 8.01 2.45
N ARG A 87 -2.80 8.23 1.46
CA ARG A 87 -2.39 8.33 0.05
C ARG A 87 -1.48 9.53 -0.19
N GLU A 88 -1.78 10.69 0.39
CA GLU A 88 -0.95 11.91 0.26
C GLU A 88 0.47 11.66 0.80
N THR A 89 0.57 11.08 1.99
CA THR A 89 1.85 10.74 2.62
C THR A 89 2.61 9.69 1.82
N LEU A 90 1.96 8.57 1.47
CA LEU A 90 2.60 7.47 0.74
C LEU A 90 3.22 7.93 -0.58
N LEU A 91 2.54 8.83 -1.30
CA LEU A 91 3.03 9.36 -2.59
C LEU A 91 4.09 10.45 -2.45
N THR A 92 4.23 11.07 -1.27
CA THR A 92 5.16 12.19 -1.04
C THR A 92 6.42 11.76 -0.29
N HIS A 93 6.26 10.94 0.75
CA HIS A 93 7.30 10.57 1.71
C HIS A 93 7.70 9.09 1.62
N GLY A 94 6.89 8.25 0.97
CA GLY A 94 7.08 6.79 0.99
C GLY A 94 6.55 6.17 2.28
N TYR A 95 7.01 4.96 2.58
CA TYR A 95 6.59 4.20 3.75
C TYR A 95 7.28 4.65 5.05
N GLY A 96 6.58 4.54 6.19
CA GLY A 96 7.24 4.40 7.50
C GLY A 96 7.00 5.52 8.51
N ASP A 97 5.88 6.25 8.42
CA ASP A 97 5.43 7.09 9.53
C ASP A 97 4.48 6.34 10.47
N HIS A 98 4.38 6.82 11.72
CA HIS A 98 3.53 6.21 12.74
C HIS A 98 2.05 6.13 12.33
N PHE A 99 1.60 7.10 11.53
CA PHE A 99 0.23 7.16 11.03
C PHE A 99 -0.06 6.00 10.07
N GLU A 100 0.80 5.78 9.07
CA GLU A 100 0.65 4.73 8.08
C GLU A 100 0.67 3.34 8.72
N GLU A 101 1.64 3.06 9.59
CA GLU A 101 1.73 1.76 10.29
C GLU A 101 0.45 1.47 11.08
N SER A 102 -0.01 2.45 11.86
CA SER A 102 -1.24 2.33 12.65
C SER A 102 -2.48 2.20 11.77
N PHE A 103 -2.54 2.93 10.65
CA PHE A 103 -3.68 2.89 9.74
C PHE A 103 -3.77 1.56 8.98
N LEU A 104 -2.65 1.04 8.47
CA LEU A 104 -2.60 -0.27 7.81
C LEU A 104 -2.98 -1.38 8.79
N ARG A 105 -2.50 -1.31 10.03
CA ARG A 105 -2.91 -2.22 11.10
C ARG A 105 -4.41 -2.12 11.40
N ALA A 106 -4.97 -0.92 11.47
CA ALA A 106 -6.41 -0.73 11.65
C ALA A 106 -7.21 -1.38 10.52
N LEU A 107 -6.76 -1.21 9.26
CA LEU A 107 -7.41 -1.81 8.09
C LEU A 107 -7.39 -3.35 8.10
N ARG A 108 -6.56 -4.01 8.90
CA ARG A 108 -6.62 -5.48 9.06
C ARG A 108 -7.79 -5.94 9.92
N ARG A 109 -8.37 -5.06 10.74
CA ARG A 109 -9.45 -5.43 11.67
C ARG A 109 -10.72 -5.81 10.91
N PRO A 110 -11.24 -7.04 11.07
CA PRO A 110 -12.51 -7.44 10.45
C PRO A 110 -13.68 -6.56 10.89
N TYR A 111 -13.64 -6.01 12.11
CA TYR A 111 -14.65 -5.11 12.66
C TYR A 111 -14.91 -3.89 11.76
N LEU A 112 -13.87 -3.17 11.32
CA LEU A 112 -14.03 -2.00 10.45
C LEU A 112 -14.75 -2.35 9.15
N TRP A 113 -14.37 -3.48 8.53
CA TRP A 113 -14.98 -3.91 7.29
C TRP A 113 -16.42 -4.40 7.47
N ARG A 114 -16.72 -5.13 8.54
CA ARG A 114 -18.01 -5.82 8.72
C ARG A 114 -19.06 -4.92 9.35
N GLU A 115 -18.68 -4.20 10.40
CA GLU A 115 -19.60 -3.43 11.24
C GLU A 115 -19.63 -1.95 10.87
N MET A 116 -18.49 -1.38 10.44
CA MET A 116 -18.38 0.07 10.19
C MET A 116 -18.60 0.47 8.73
N MET A 117 -18.60 -0.50 7.81
CA MET A 117 -18.80 -0.26 6.38
C MET A 117 -19.97 -1.09 5.83
N ASP A 118 -20.75 -0.49 4.94
CA ASP A 118 -21.68 -1.24 4.09
C ASP A 118 -20.96 -1.90 2.89
N ALA A 119 -21.71 -2.66 2.08
CA ALA A 119 -21.13 -3.37 0.93
C ALA A 119 -20.55 -2.43 -0.15
N ALA A 120 -21.19 -1.30 -0.40
CA ALA A 120 -20.76 -0.33 -1.41
C ALA A 120 -19.51 0.43 -0.94
N GLN A 121 -19.47 0.82 0.33
CA GLN A 121 -18.30 1.43 0.99
C GLN A 121 -17.12 0.47 0.94
N ARG A 122 -17.28 -0.79 1.35
CA ARG A 122 -16.20 -1.80 1.27
C ARG A 122 -15.64 -1.93 -0.14
N GLN A 123 -16.50 -1.94 -1.17
CA GLN A 123 -16.05 -2.03 -2.56
C GLN A 123 -15.25 -0.79 -2.98
N GLN A 124 -15.73 0.40 -2.66
CA GLN A 124 -15.07 1.66 -2.99
C GLN A 124 -13.73 1.81 -2.25
N VAL A 125 -13.65 1.44 -0.97
CA VAL A 125 -12.39 1.44 -0.20
C VAL A 125 -11.39 0.47 -0.82
N ARG A 126 -11.77 -0.76 -1.18
CA ARG A 126 -10.86 -1.70 -1.86
C ARG A 126 -10.34 -1.15 -3.19
N HIS A 127 -11.21 -0.51 -3.96
CA HIS A 127 -10.82 0.13 -5.21
C HIS A 127 -9.84 1.29 -4.96
N PHE A 128 -10.09 2.08 -3.91
CA PHE A 128 -9.17 3.14 -3.49
C PHE A 128 -7.79 2.60 -3.10
N LEU A 129 -7.71 1.56 -2.27
CA LEU A 129 -6.44 0.93 -1.87
C LEU A 129 -5.65 0.44 -3.11
N LEU A 130 -6.34 -0.22 -4.04
CA LEU A 130 -5.79 -0.68 -5.31
C LEU A 130 -5.22 0.47 -6.15
N GLU A 131 -5.99 1.54 -6.35
CA GLU A 131 -5.54 2.70 -7.13
C GLU A 131 -4.37 3.42 -6.48
N THR A 132 -4.39 3.55 -5.16
CA THR A 132 -3.32 4.20 -4.40
C THR A 132 -2.01 3.42 -4.54
N MET A 133 -2.05 2.10 -4.40
CA MET A 133 -0.87 1.27 -4.57
C MET A 133 -0.33 1.29 -6.01
N LEU A 134 -1.21 1.26 -7.02
CA LEU A 134 -0.81 1.40 -8.42
C LEU A 134 -0.20 2.78 -8.70
N ALA A 135 -0.74 3.85 -8.12
CA ALA A 135 -0.15 5.19 -8.23
C ALA A 135 1.24 5.24 -7.61
N ARG A 136 1.43 4.57 -6.46
CA ARG A 136 2.74 4.49 -5.80
C ARG A 136 3.77 3.74 -6.63
N ILE A 137 3.40 2.58 -7.21
CA ILE A 137 4.22 1.81 -8.15
C ILE A 137 4.58 2.65 -9.38
N ASN A 138 3.62 3.38 -9.95
CA ASN A 138 3.87 4.21 -11.14
C ASN A 138 4.81 5.39 -10.87
N HIS A 139 4.94 5.84 -9.62
CA HIS A 139 5.86 6.90 -9.23
C HIS A 139 7.31 6.43 -9.17
N GLU A 140 7.57 5.12 -9.06
CA GLU A 140 8.92 4.59 -8.92
C GLU A 140 9.79 4.89 -10.13
N ARG A 141 11.04 5.28 -9.86
CA ARG A 141 12.07 5.61 -10.84
C ARG A 141 13.45 5.32 -10.27
N GLY A 142 14.37 4.96 -11.16
CA GLY A 142 15.74 4.64 -10.81
C GLY A 142 15.87 3.40 -9.93
N PHE A 143 17.10 3.12 -9.53
CA PHE A 143 17.44 1.98 -8.64
C PHE A 143 18.23 2.41 -7.40
N ASN A 144 18.28 3.72 -7.15
CA ASN A 144 19.09 4.30 -6.06
C ASN A 144 18.30 4.44 -4.75
N SER A 145 17.01 4.13 -4.76
CA SER A 145 16.12 4.24 -3.60
C SER A 145 15.81 2.86 -3.03
N PRO A 146 15.66 2.73 -1.69
CA PRO A 146 15.18 1.50 -1.08
C PRO A 146 13.82 1.04 -1.66
N LEU A 147 13.45 -0.21 -1.41
CA LEU A 147 12.15 -0.83 -1.72
C LEU A 147 10.96 -0.18 -0.96
N THR A 148 10.85 1.13 -0.96
CA THR A 148 9.91 1.93 -0.15
C THR A 148 8.43 1.73 -0.51
N TRP A 149 8.12 1.02 -1.59
CA TRP A 149 6.75 0.61 -1.94
C TRP A 149 6.40 -0.79 -1.42
N LEU A 150 7.40 -1.63 -1.12
CA LEU A 150 7.19 -3.04 -0.85
C LEU A 150 6.52 -3.30 0.50
N ASP A 151 6.89 -2.54 1.54
CA ASP A 151 6.29 -2.68 2.87
C ASP A 151 4.78 -2.43 2.83
N THR A 152 4.36 -1.35 2.14
CA THR A 152 2.95 -1.08 1.89
C THR A 152 2.29 -2.21 1.07
N PHE A 153 2.94 -2.71 0.02
CA PHE A 153 2.42 -3.84 -0.76
C PHE A 153 2.17 -5.09 0.11
N ASN A 154 3.12 -5.42 0.98
CA ASN A 154 3.02 -6.56 1.89
C ASN A 154 1.91 -6.37 2.92
N ALA A 155 1.80 -5.19 3.52
CA ALA A 155 0.72 -4.88 4.45
C ALA A 155 -0.67 -5.03 3.80
N LEU A 156 -0.82 -4.53 2.57
CA LEU A 156 -2.07 -4.62 1.81
C LEU A 156 -2.48 -6.07 1.50
N GLY A 157 -1.52 -6.99 1.39
CA GLY A 157 -1.76 -8.40 1.16
C GLY A 157 -2.58 -9.09 2.26
N GLY A 158 -2.52 -8.59 3.50
CA GLY A 158 -3.34 -9.09 4.60
C GLY A 158 -4.57 -8.24 4.94
N ILE A 159 -4.78 -7.10 4.28
CA ILE A 159 -5.90 -6.19 4.56
C ILE A 159 -7.18 -6.58 3.83
N ALA A 160 -7.11 -6.79 2.50
CA ALA A 160 -8.31 -6.99 1.71
C ALA A 160 -8.07 -7.80 0.42
N PRO A 161 -9.13 -8.43 -0.13
CA PRO A 161 -9.02 -9.40 -1.21
C PRO A 161 -8.88 -8.75 -2.60
N PHE A 162 -7.85 -7.94 -2.84
CA PHE A 162 -7.64 -7.24 -4.11
C PHE A 162 -6.27 -7.48 -4.77
N ILE A 163 -5.40 -8.30 -4.17
CA ILE A 163 -4.04 -8.53 -4.69
C ILE A 163 -4.06 -9.09 -6.12
N ARG A 164 -5.03 -9.93 -6.47
CA ARG A 164 -5.23 -10.38 -7.86
C ARG A 164 -5.32 -9.21 -8.84
N SER A 165 -6.13 -8.20 -8.53
CA SER A 165 -6.33 -7.04 -9.40
C SER A 165 -5.11 -6.13 -9.43
N LEU A 166 -4.42 -5.99 -8.29
CA LEU A 166 -3.18 -5.21 -8.19
C LEU A 166 -2.06 -5.86 -9.00
N TRP A 167 -1.81 -7.14 -8.75
CA TRP A 167 -0.77 -7.93 -9.42
C TRP A 167 -0.96 -7.91 -10.94
N ASN A 168 -2.16 -8.23 -11.41
CA ASN A 168 -2.42 -8.27 -12.85
C ASN A 168 -2.22 -6.91 -13.53
N GLN A 169 -2.55 -5.79 -12.86
CA GLN A 169 -2.36 -4.46 -13.42
C GLN A 169 -0.92 -3.97 -13.32
N TRP A 170 -0.20 -4.32 -12.26
CA TRP A 170 1.22 -4.01 -12.11
C TRP A 170 2.03 -4.74 -13.19
N TRP A 171 1.82 -6.04 -13.37
CA TRP A 171 2.54 -6.87 -14.34
C TRP A 171 2.07 -6.70 -15.79
N LEU A 172 1.22 -5.71 -16.10
CA LEU A 172 1.08 -5.21 -17.47
C LEU A 172 2.35 -4.50 -17.97
N LEU A 173 3.16 -3.98 -17.04
CA LEU A 173 4.44 -3.33 -17.32
C LEU A 173 4.34 -2.21 -18.37
N ASP A 174 3.21 -1.51 -18.39
CA ASP A 174 2.84 -0.45 -19.33
C ASP A 174 3.28 0.95 -18.88
N THR A 175 4.00 1.06 -17.77
CA THR A 175 4.68 2.29 -17.33
C THR A 175 6.13 2.00 -16.89
N PRO A 176 7.04 2.98 -16.95
CA PRO A 176 8.39 2.84 -16.43
C PRO A 176 8.42 2.44 -14.95
N GLY A 177 7.57 3.02 -14.11
CA GLY A 177 7.53 2.70 -12.68
C GLY A 177 7.13 1.26 -12.40
N LYS A 178 6.15 0.71 -13.13
CA LYS A 178 5.79 -0.72 -13.03
C LYS A 178 6.97 -1.63 -13.40
N ALA A 179 7.71 -1.28 -14.47
CA ALA A 179 8.89 -2.01 -14.90
C ALA A 179 10.03 -1.93 -13.86
N VAL A 180 10.27 -0.75 -13.28
CA VAL A 180 11.24 -0.56 -12.19
C VAL A 180 10.87 -1.42 -10.98
N CYS A 181 9.63 -1.36 -10.49
CA CYS A 181 9.17 -2.19 -9.38
C CYS A 181 9.33 -3.69 -9.68
N ALA A 182 8.99 -4.13 -10.91
CA ALA A 182 9.12 -5.53 -11.30
C ALA A 182 10.57 -6.01 -11.26
N LEU A 183 11.51 -5.17 -11.71
CA LEU A 183 12.95 -5.46 -11.66
C LEU A 183 13.49 -5.42 -10.23
N GLN A 184 13.02 -4.48 -9.41
CA GLN A 184 13.36 -4.43 -7.98
C GLN A 184 12.88 -5.70 -7.26
N TYR A 185 11.64 -6.12 -7.49
CA TYR A 185 11.08 -7.35 -6.93
C TYR A 185 11.86 -8.57 -7.41
N ALA A 186 12.11 -8.68 -8.71
CA ALA A 186 12.86 -9.79 -9.28
C ALA A 186 14.32 -9.84 -8.79
N ALA A 187 14.99 -8.70 -8.63
CA ALA A 187 16.36 -8.67 -8.12
C ALA A 187 16.49 -9.35 -6.75
N HIS A 188 15.48 -9.21 -5.88
CA HIS A 188 15.48 -9.88 -4.58
C HIS A 188 15.18 -11.39 -4.66
N LEU A 189 14.66 -11.89 -5.79
CA LEU A 189 14.55 -13.32 -6.08
C LEU A 189 15.81 -13.88 -6.77
N ILE A 190 16.58 -13.02 -7.45
CA ILE A 190 17.75 -13.41 -8.26
C ILE A 190 19.02 -13.41 -7.42
N TYR A 191 19.22 -12.36 -6.62
CA TYR A 191 20.48 -12.10 -5.94
C TYR A 191 20.33 -12.27 -4.42
N PRO A 192 21.29 -12.91 -3.75
CA PRO A 192 21.50 -12.72 -2.32
C PRO A 192 21.70 -11.22 -1.99
N VAL A 193 21.30 -10.81 -0.78
CA VAL A 193 21.33 -9.40 -0.34
C VAL A 193 22.72 -8.78 -0.52
N GLU A 194 23.77 -9.54 -0.24
CA GLU A 194 25.17 -9.07 -0.24
C GLU A 194 25.71 -8.75 -1.64
N VAL A 195 25.08 -9.29 -2.69
CA VAL A 195 25.52 -9.13 -4.09
C VAL A 195 24.44 -8.54 -4.98
N ASN A 196 23.31 -8.12 -4.40
CA ASN A 196 22.23 -7.51 -5.14
C ASN A 196 22.73 -6.18 -5.75
N PRO A 197 22.70 -6.01 -7.08
CA PRO A 197 23.22 -4.81 -7.74
C PRO A 197 22.37 -3.56 -7.49
N LEU A 198 21.17 -3.72 -6.91
CA LEU A 198 20.33 -2.61 -6.45
C LEU A 198 20.63 -2.24 -5.00
N TRP A 199 21.56 -2.94 -4.35
CA TRP A 199 22.09 -2.57 -3.05
C TRP A 199 23.22 -1.55 -3.22
N PRO A 200 23.12 -0.35 -2.62
CA PRO A 200 24.23 0.58 -2.63
C PRO A 200 25.41 0.02 -1.83
N GLU A 201 26.62 0.04 -2.40
CA GLU A 201 27.84 -0.28 -1.66
C GLU A 201 27.97 0.63 -0.42
N GLY A 202 28.10 0.02 0.77
CA GLY A 202 28.18 0.75 2.03
C GLY A 202 26.84 1.16 2.65
N SER A 203 25.71 0.70 2.11
CA SER A 203 24.42 0.84 2.78
C SER A 203 24.36 -0.04 4.04
N TRP A 204 24.19 0.61 5.20
CA TRP A 204 23.92 -0.02 6.49
C TRP A 204 22.43 -0.23 6.74
N GLN A 205 21.57 0.20 5.82
CA GLN A 205 20.12 0.02 5.93
C GLN A 205 19.78 -1.42 5.56
N TRP A 206 19.49 -2.23 6.57
CA TRP A 206 18.86 -3.52 6.38
C TRP A 206 17.53 -3.32 5.64
N GLN A 207 17.33 -4.03 4.54
CA GLN A 207 16.05 -4.10 3.87
C GLN A 207 15.42 -5.44 4.22
N PRO A 208 14.13 -5.42 4.57
CA PRO A 208 13.41 -6.65 4.80
C PRO A 208 13.45 -7.60 3.61
N PRO A 209 13.42 -8.92 3.84
CA PRO A 209 13.11 -9.89 2.80
C PRO A 209 11.82 -9.53 2.05
N LEU A 210 11.66 -10.05 0.82
CA LEU A 210 10.46 -9.76 0.03
C LEU A 210 9.14 -10.06 0.74
N GLY A 211 9.14 -11.05 1.63
CA GLY A 211 7.96 -11.52 2.36
C GLY A 211 7.79 -10.90 3.73
N ALA A 212 8.61 -9.90 4.10
CA ALA A 212 8.60 -9.36 5.45
C ALA A 212 7.25 -8.74 5.77
N THR A 213 6.57 -9.31 6.75
CA THR A 213 5.29 -8.79 7.24
C THR A 213 5.03 -9.33 8.64
N GLU A 214 4.57 -8.49 9.56
CA GLU A 214 4.30 -8.92 10.95
C GLU A 214 3.14 -9.93 11.05
N GLU A 215 2.26 -9.95 10.07
CA GLU A 215 1.06 -10.78 10.08
C GLU A 215 0.83 -11.43 8.71
N PRO A 216 0.32 -12.67 8.67
CA PRO A 216 0.15 -13.40 7.42
C PRO A 216 -0.79 -12.70 6.44
N TRP A 217 -0.56 -12.95 5.16
CA TRP A 217 -1.48 -12.54 4.09
C TRP A 217 -2.83 -13.25 4.20
N LEU A 218 -3.87 -12.62 3.64
CA LEU A 218 -5.17 -13.29 3.53
C LEU A 218 -5.04 -14.53 2.65
N GLU A 219 -5.66 -15.64 3.08
CA GLU A 219 -5.58 -16.94 2.40
C GLU A 219 -5.90 -16.86 0.91
N ASN A 220 -6.85 -16.02 0.51
CA ASN A 220 -7.26 -15.89 -0.87
C ASN A 220 -6.27 -15.08 -1.74
N ASN A 221 -5.58 -14.11 -1.15
CA ASN A 221 -4.50 -13.37 -1.80
C ASN A 221 -3.28 -14.29 -1.94
N LEU A 222 -2.93 -15.03 -0.89
CA LEU A 222 -1.87 -16.02 -0.90
C LEU A 222 -2.13 -17.13 -1.93
N ALA A 223 -3.33 -17.74 -1.91
CA ALA A 223 -3.69 -18.81 -2.86
C ALA A 223 -3.69 -18.33 -4.32
N PHE A 224 -3.97 -17.05 -4.58
CA PHE A 224 -3.77 -16.47 -5.90
C PHE A 224 -2.27 -16.37 -6.24
N LEU A 225 -1.47 -15.79 -5.35
CA LEU A 225 -0.04 -15.57 -5.59
C LEU A 225 0.70 -16.91 -5.79
N THR A 226 0.42 -17.93 -4.97
CA THR A 226 0.99 -19.28 -5.10
C THR A 226 0.77 -19.89 -6.48
N ARG A 227 -0.34 -19.57 -7.15
CA ARG A 227 -0.64 -20.09 -8.51
C ARG A 227 0.00 -19.24 -9.61
N GLN A 228 0.23 -17.96 -9.34
CA GLN A 228 0.63 -16.99 -10.35
C GLN A 228 2.14 -16.76 -10.38
N LEU A 229 2.77 -16.70 -9.21
CA LEU A 229 4.18 -16.42 -9.03
C LEU A 229 4.99 -17.69 -9.35
N THR A 230 5.57 -17.71 -10.55
CA THR A 230 6.40 -18.81 -11.07
C THR A 230 7.71 -18.23 -11.61
N SER A 231 8.75 -19.06 -11.71
CA SER A 231 10.01 -18.62 -12.28
C SER A 231 9.83 -18.17 -13.73
N GLU A 232 9.00 -18.87 -14.52
CA GLU A 232 8.68 -18.50 -15.90
C GLU A 232 8.00 -17.12 -15.98
N MET A 233 7.05 -16.83 -15.08
CA MET A 233 6.39 -15.52 -15.02
C MET A 233 7.40 -14.42 -14.71
N ILE A 234 8.32 -14.64 -13.76
CA ILE A 234 9.37 -13.67 -13.42
C ILE A 234 10.31 -13.45 -14.61
N LEU A 235 10.76 -14.51 -15.28
CA LEU A 235 11.65 -14.41 -16.45
C LEU A 235 11.01 -13.59 -17.59
N ASP A 236 9.77 -13.92 -17.97
CA ASP A 236 9.02 -13.18 -19.00
C ASP A 236 8.78 -11.73 -18.59
N GLY A 237 8.39 -11.50 -17.34
CA GLY A 237 8.13 -10.17 -16.80
C GLY A 237 9.39 -9.30 -16.76
N VAL A 238 10.52 -9.84 -16.34
CA VAL A 238 11.81 -9.13 -16.30
C VAL A 238 12.30 -8.77 -17.70
N GLN A 239 12.14 -9.68 -18.68
CA GLN A 239 12.45 -9.36 -20.08
C GLN A 239 11.59 -8.19 -20.59
N LYS A 240 10.28 -8.25 -20.39
CA LYS A 240 9.36 -7.17 -20.77
C LYS A 240 9.68 -5.85 -20.08
N ALA A 241 10.02 -5.90 -18.79
CA ALA A 241 10.41 -4.71 -18.03
C ALA A 241 11.71 -4.09 -18.58
N ALA A 242 12.70 -4.90 -18.95
CA ALA A 242 13.92 -4.42 -19.58
C ALA A 242 13.68 -3.82 -20.97
N GLU A 243 12.79 -4.41 -21.76
CA GLU A 243 12.37 -3.85 -23.05
C GLU A 243 11.64 -2.50 -22.88
N MET A 244 10.77 -2.38 -21.88
CA MET A 244 10.06 -1.15 -21.54
C MET A 244 11.02 -0.01 -21.15
N LEU A 245 12.11 -0.34 -20.48
CA LEU A 245 13.10 0.62 -19.99
C LEU A 245 14.28 0.84 -20.95
N ARG A 246 14.23 0.31 -22.19
CA ARG A 246 15.37 0.33 -23.13
C ARG A 246 15.93 1.74 -23.37
N ASP A 247 15.04 2.72 -23.49
CA ASP A 247 15.38 4.12 -23.79
C ASP A 247 15.32 5.02 -22.53
N GLU A 248 15.18 4.41 -21.35
CA GLU A 248 15.14 5.09 -20.06
C GLU A 248 16.52 5.05 -19.36
N PRO A 249 16.81 5.96 -18.42
CA PRO A 249 18.05 5.95 -17.63
C PRO A 249 18.36 4.60 -16.94
N GLU A 250 17.33 3.82 -16.62
CA GLU A 250 17.38 2.52 -15.97
C GLU A 250 17.85 1.36 -16.88
N SER A 251 17.93 1.59 -18.20
CA SER A 251 18.17 0.58 -19.25
C SER A 251 19.35 -0.36 -18.98
N ALA A 252 20.50 0.19 -18.58
CA ALA A 252 21.72 -0.59 -18.39
C ALA A 252 21.56 -1.62 -17.25
N MET A 253 20.97 -1.20 -16.13
CA MET A 253 20.71 -2.08 -15.00
C MET A 253 19.59 -3.07 -15.30
N ALA A 254 18.52 -2.62 -15.97
CA ALA A 254 17.42 -3.49 -16.39
C ALA A 254 17.90 -4.63 -17.30
N THR A 255 18.78 -4.32 -18.26
CA THR A 255 19.40 -5.31 -19.16
C THR A 255 20.26 -6.30 -18.39
N ARG A 256 21.03 -5.84 -17.40
CA ARG A 256 21.83 -6.71 -16.53
C ARG A 256 20.96 -7.68 -15.75
N ILE A 257 19.94 -7.18 -15.05
CA ILE A 257 19.02 -8.02 -14.27
C ILE A 257 18.34 -9.05 -15.17
N SER A 258 17.88 -8.64 -16.36
CA SER A 258 17.24 -9.56 -17.31
C SER A 258 18.14 -10.70 -17.78
N ARG A 259 19.40 -10.41 -18.09
CA ARG A 259 20.37 -11.45 -18.44
C ARG A 259 20.66 -12.37 -17.25
N ASP A 260 20.86 -11.80 -16.07
CA ASP A 260 21.23 -12.56 -14.87
C ASP A 260 20.05 -13.44 -14.39
N ALA A 261 18.80 -12.99 -14.58
CA ALA A 261 17.59 -13.76 -14.28
C ALA A 261 17.55 -15.10 -15.03
N LEU A 262 17.92 -15.11 -16.31
CA LEU A 262 17.96 -16.35 -17.13
C LEU A 262 18.93 -17.38 -16.56
N ALA A 263 20.06 -16.93 -15.98
CA ALA A 263 21.04 -17.82 -15.36
C ALA A 263 20.61 -18.28 -13.95
N ALA A 264 19.64 -17.59 -13.34
CA ALA A 264 19.19 -17.80 -11.97
C ALA A 264 17.81 -18.47 -11.86
N GLN A 265 17.29 -19.09 -12.92
CA GLN A 265 15.93 -19.66 -12.93
C GLN A 265 15.65 -20.59 -11.74
N ASP A 266 16.58 -21.49 -11.43
CA ASP A 266 16.44 -22.43 -10.30
C ASP A 266 16.47 -21.71 -8.95
N VAL A 267 17.30 -20.66 -8.82
CA VAL A 267 17.37 -19.83 -7.62
C VAL A 267 16.05 -19.09 -7.41
N ILE A 268 15.49 -18.51 -8.48
CA ILE A 268 14.21 -17.82 -8.44
C ILE A 268 13.11 -18.78 -7.96
N ALA A 269 13.08 -20.01 -8.45
CA ALA A 269 12.08 -21.00 -8.02
C ALA A 269 12.15 -21.28 -6.51
N ILE A 270 13.36 -21.47 -5.96
CA ILE A 270 13.58 -21.69 -4.52
C ILE A 270 13.16 -20.44 -3.72
N GLN A 271 13.59 -19.25 -4.15
CA GLN A 271 13.27 -17.99 -3.47
C GLN A 271 11.76 -17.68 -3.49
N ILE A 272 11.04 -18.11 -4.54
CA ILE A 272 9.58 -18.02 -4.58
C ILE A 272 8.94 -18.90 -3.50
N GLU A 273 9.44 -20.12 -3.29
CA GLU A 273 8.92 -21.01 -2.24
C GLU A 273 9.12 -20.41 -0.85
N ASP A 274 10.34 -19.90 -0.58
CA ASP A 274 10.68 -19.24 0.69
C ASP A 274 9.80 -17.99 0.92
N LEU A 275 9.62 -17.17 -0.11
CA LEU A 275 8.76 -16.00 -0.07
C LEU A 275 7.30 -16.37 0.25
N LEU A 276 6.73 -17.35 -0.46
CA LEU A 276 5.35 -17.78 -0.22
C LEU A 276 5.18 -18.35 1.20
N SER A 277 6.19 -19.03 1.71
CA SER A 277 6.23 -19.53 3.09
C SER A 277 6.25 -18.38 4.11
N ALA A 278 7.09 -17.36 3.90
CA ALA A 278 7.15 -16.17 4.76
C ALA A 278 5.82 -15.41 4.79
N LEU A 279 5.22 -15.15 3.62
CA LEU A 279 3.92 -14.48 3.50
C LEU A 279 2.78 -15.25 4.18
N SER A 280 2.89 -16.57 4.28
CA SER A 280 1.90 -17.43 4.95
C SER A 280 1.99 -17.41 6.48
N ARG A 281 3.16 -17.05 7.02
CA ARG A 281 3.46 -17.08 8.46
C ARG A 281 3.40 -15.69 9.09
N GLY A 282 3.74 -14.65 8.32
CA GLY A 282 4.00 -13.32 8.87
C GLY A 282 5.35 -13.30 9.58
N GLU A 283 6.42 -13.34 8.79
CA GLU A 283 7.81 -13.35 9.25
C GLU A 283 8.57 -12.11 8.76
#